data_AF-A0A6I9YK23-F1
#
_entry.id   AF-A0A6I9YK23-F1
#
_cell.length_a   1.000
_cell.length_b   1.000
_cell.length_c   1.000
_cell.angle_alpha   90.00
_cell.angle_beta   90.00
_cell.angle_gamma   90.00
#
_symmetry.space_group_name_H-M   'P 1'
#
loop_
_entity.id
_entity.type
_entity.pdbx_description
1 polymer ?
#
loop_
_entity_poly.entity_id
_entity_poly.type
_entity_poly.pdbx_seq_one_letter_code
_entity_poly.pdbx_strand_id
1 'polypeptide(L)'
;MFTLNGEMLISDSGSELAFKEIETENGFIPVCSLGLSQVGRLNLGQDVSSLRYFTICGLQEGYEPFAINTKREVTMWFSKSLPQFSPVPDEHPHYEITFGQVLVVFV
;
A
#
# COMPACT_ATOMS: atom_id res chain seq x y z
N MET A 1 5.89 11.90 4.81
CA MET A 1 5.46 13.17 4.20
C MET A 1 4.40 12.85 3.15
N PHE A 2 3.40 13.71 2.97
CA PHE A 2 2.44 13.60 1.87
C PHE A 2 2.43 14.91 1.08
N THR A 3 2.29 14.80 -0.23
CA THR A 3 2.15 15.96 -1.11
C THR A 3 0.86 15.86 -1.92
N LEU A 4 0.25 17.00 -2.23
CA LEU A 4 -0.92 17.11 -3.08
C LEU A 4 -0.67 18.21 -4.11
N ASN A 5 -0.73 17.87 -5.39
CA ASN A 5 -0.47 18.79 -6.50
C ASN A 5 0.88 19.56 -6.41
N GLY A 6 1.90 18.94 -5.80
CA GLY A 6 3.23 19.53 -5.62
C GLY A 6 3.40 20.33 -4.33
N GLU A 7 2.35 20.48 -3.53
CA GLU A 7 2.41 21.16 -2.23
C GLU A 7 2.48 20.15 -1.09
N MET A 8 3.25 20.47 -0.05
CA MET A 8 3.38 19.63 1.13
C MET A 8 2.17 19.78 2.05
N LEU A 9 1.60 18.66 2.48
CA LEU A 9 0.50 18.67 3.44
C LEU A 9 1.04 18.85 4.86
N ILE A 10 0.45 19.80 5.59
CA ILE A 10 0.81 20.15 6.96
C ILE A 10 -0.29 19.63 7.90
N SER A 11 0.10 18.98 9.00
CA SER A 11 -0.82 18.55 10.06
C SER A 11 -1.38 19.74 10.85
N ASP A 12 -2.43 19.50 11.64
CA ASP A 12 -2.99 20.50 12.56
C ASP A 12 -1.98 21.04 13.60
N SER A 13 -0.91 20.27 13.85
CA SER A 13 0.22 20.66 14.71
C SER A 13 1.30 21.49 13.99
N GLY A 14 1.11 21.80 12.71
CA GLY A 14 2.10 22.51 11.90
C GLY A 14 3.26 21.64 11.41
N SER A 15 3.15 20.31 11.48
CA SER A 15 4.22 19.40 11.05
C SER A 15 4.05 18.94 9.61
N GLU A 16 5.16 18.96 8.87
CA GLU A 16 5.32 18.36 7.54
C GLU A 16 5.36 16.82 7.55
N LEU A 17 5.66 16.24 8.72
CA LEU A 17 5.81 14.80 8.91
C LEU A 17 4.49 14.21 9.40
N ALA A 18 3.77 13.54 8.50
CA ALA A 18 2.52 12.85 8.82
C ALA A 18 2.71 11.68 9.81
N PHE A 19 3.84 10.98 9.73
CA PHE A 19 4.18 9.85 10.59
C PHE A 19 5.68 9.94 10.96
N LYS A 20 6.02 9.50 12.16
CA LYS A 20 7.40 9.45 12.71
C LYS A 20 7.59 8.13 13.43
N GLU A 21 8.85 7.72 13.63
CA GLU A 21 9.22 6.56 14.45
C GLU A 21 8.56 5.25 13.97
N ILE A 22 8.59 5.01 12.66
CA ILE A 22 8.02 3.81 12.05
C ILE A 22 9.06 2.68 12.06
N GLU A 23 8.66 1.50 12.54
CA GLU A 23 9.46 0.28 12.47
C GLU A 23 9.62 -0.20 11.02
N THR A 24 10.83 -0.64 10.65
CA THR A 24 11.21 -0.88 9.24
C THR A 24 11.62 -2.31 8.91
N GLU A 25 11.47 -3.24 9.86
CA GLU A 25 12.06 -4.59 9.78
C GLU A 25 11.68 -5.38 8.51
N ASN A 26 10.45 -5.21 8.02
CA ASN A 26 9.92 -5.96 6.86
C ASN A 26 9.79 -5.13 5.57
N GLY A 27 10.26 -3.87 5.58
CA GLY A 27 10.08 -2.93 4.48
C GLY A 27 8.62 -2.49 4.28
N PHE A 28 8.38 -1.73 3.21
CA PHE A 28 7.08 -1.16 2.88
C PHE A 28 6.69 -1.42 1.42
N ILE A 29 5.39 -1.54 1.18
CA ILE A 29 4.81 -1.65 -0.16
C ILE A 29 3.81 -0.52 -0.41
N PRO A 30 3.75 0.07 -1.62
CA PRO A 30 2.71 1.02 -1.96
C PRO A 30 1.36 0.31 -2.03
N VAL A 31 0.35 0.86 -1.36
CA VAL A 31 -1.01 0.31 -1.33
C VAL A 31 -2.03 1.39 -1.73
N CYS A 32 -3.09 0.97 -2.39
CA CYS A 32 -4.26 1.81 -2.65
C CYS A 32 -5.54 1.01 -2.47
N SER A 33 -6.61 1.67 -2.04
CA SER A 33 -7.96 1.12 -1.99
C SER A 33 -8.91 2.04 -2.79
N LEU A 34 -9.92 1.43 -3.42
CA LEU A 34 -10.95 2.14 -4.16
C LEU A 34 -12.31 1.77 -3.57
N GLY A 35 -13.15 2.78 -3.34
CA GLY A 35 -14.54 2.58 -2.97
C GLY A 35 -15.40 2.12 -4.15
N LEU A 36 -16.67 1.83 -3.86
CA LEU A 36 -17.65 1.43 -4.87
C LEU A 36 -17.72 2.48 -5.99
N SER A 37 -17.59 2.03 -7.23
CA SER A 37 -17.65 2.86 -8.43
C SER A 37 -16.61 3.98 -8.52
N GLN A 38 -15.53 3.93 -7.73
CA GLN A 38 -14.41 4.85 -7.88
C GLN A 38 -13.39 4.33 -8.89
N VAL A 39 -12.73 5.26 -9.59
CA VAL A 39 -11.64 4.97 -10.52
C VAL A 39 -10.42 5.74 -10.05
N GLY A 40 -9.33 5.02 -9.80
CA GLY A 40 -8.03 5.59 -9.45
C GLY A 40 -6.95 5.15 -10.43
N ARG A 41 -5.88 5.93 -10.51
CA ARG A 41 -4.68 5.58 -11.28
C ARG A 41 -3.48 5.57 -10.33
N LEU A 42 -2.92 4.39 -10.10
CA LEU A 42 -1.66 4.24 -9.39
C LEU A 42 -0.51 4.37 -10.39
N ASN A 43 0.39 5.32 -10.16
CA ASN A 43 1.60 5.50 -10.95
C ASN A 43 2.83 5.24 -10.07
N LEU A 44 3.49 4.10 -10.29
CA LEU A 44 4.68 3.68 -9.53
C LEU A 44 5.99 4.22 -10.12
N GLY A 45 5.92 5.03 -11.18
CA GLY A 45 7.08 5.77 -11.68
C GLY A 45 8.08 4.95 -12.48
N GLN A 46 7.60 3.98 -13.28
CA GLN A 46 8.46 3.28 -14.23
C GLN A 46 8.95 4.22 -15.35
N ASP A 47 8.10 5.18 -15.75
CA ASP A 47 8.47 6.30 -16.60
C ASP A 47 8.42 7.59 -15.79
N VAL A 48 9.59 8.19 -15.54
CA VAL A 48 9.73 9.44 -14.78
C VAL A 48 8.94 10.58 -15.42
N SER A 49 8.86 10.62 -16.75
CA SER A 49 8.18 11.71 -17.45
C SER A 49 6.66 11.71 -17.19
N SER A 50 6.10 10.57 -16.75
CA SER A 50 4.70 10.44 -16.37
C SER A 50 4.38 11.01 -14.97
N LEU A 51 5.39 11.30 -14.15
CA LEU A 51 5.23 11.79 -12.77
C LEU A 51 5.15 13.32 -12.74
N ARG A 52 3.92 13.84 -12.90
CA ARG A 52 3.64 15.28 -13.07
C ARG A 52 4.25 16.21 -12.01
N TYR A 53 4.33 15.75 -10.76
CA TYR A 53 4.78 16.58 -9.63
C TYR A 53 6.14 16.16 -9.06
N PHE A 54 6.78 15.14 -9.62
CA PHE A 54 8.03 14.61 -9.08
C PHE A 54 9.19 15.61 -9.20
N THR A 55 9.26 16.39 -10.27
CA THR A 55 10.29 17.43 -10.44
C THR A 55 10.15 18.59 -9.45
N ILE A 56 8.96 18.78 -8.87
CA ILE A 56 8.65 19.87 -7.94
C ILE A 56 9.02 19.49 -6.51
N CYS A 57 8.57 18.32 -6.03
CA CYS A 57 8.69 17.94 -4.62
C CYS A 57 9.51 16.66 -4.37
N GLY A 58 9.94 15.95 -5.41
CA GLY A 58 10.66 14.67 -5.28
C GLY A 58 12.14 14.79 -5.64
N LEU A 59 12.42 15.35 -6.82
CA LEU A 59 13.75 15.36 -7.41
C LEU A 59 14.76 16.18 -6.60
N GLN A 60 14.37 17.36 -6.13
CA GLN A 60 15.27 18.23 -5.36
C GLN A 60 15.59 17.65 -3.97
N GLU A 61 14.65 16.91 -3.40
CA GLU A 61 14.81 16.17 -2.13
C GLU A 61 15.60 14.86 -2.29
N GLY A 62 15.95 14.48 -3.52
CA GLY A 62 16.72 13.26 -3.81
C GLY A 62 15.91 11.97 -3.75
N TYR A 63 14.58 12.01 -3.84
CA TYR A 63 13.76 10.81 -3.91
C TYR A 63 13.91 10.10 -5.26
N GLU A 64 13.79 8.77 -5.23
CA GLU A 64 13.73 7.94 -6.44
C GLU A 64 12.32 7.33 -6.60
N PRO A 65 11.74 7.30 -7.82
CA PRO A 65 10.48 6.61 -8.05
C PRO A 65 10.59 5.10 -7.84
N PHE A 66 9.54 4.48 -7.32
CA PHE A 66 9.52 3.07 -6.93
C PHE A 66 9.97 2.11 -8.05
N ALA A 67 9.52 2.35 -9.28
CA ALA A 67 9.75 1.46 -10.41
C ALA A 67 10.84 1.93 -11.38
N ILE A 68 11.69 2.90 -11.01
CA ILE A 68 12.64 3.56 -11.92
C ILE A 68 13.60 2.61 -12.65
N ASN A 69 14.07 1.58 -11.95
CA ASN A 69 15.03 0.60 -12.47
C ASN A 69 14.38 -0.70 -12.96
N THR A 70 13.04 -0.74 -13.05
CA THR A 70 12.31 -1.93 -13.47
C THR A 70 12.18 -1.98 -14.99
N LYS A 71 12.57 -3.12 -15.58
CA LYS A 71 12.44 -3.35 -17.04
C LYS A 71 11.07 -3.85 -17.47
N ARG A 72 10.25 -4.30 -16.51
CA ARG A 72 8.91 -4.86 -16.71
C ARG A 72 7.95 -4.10 -15.81
N GLU A 73 6.67 -4.11 -16.20
CA GLU A 73 5.61 -3.57 -15.35
C GLU A 73 5.62 -4.23 -13.97
N VAL A 74 5.36 -3.44 -12.94
CA VAL A 74 5.27 -3.92 -11.56
C VAL A 74 4.01 -4.76 -11.39
N THR A 75 4.17 -6.01 -10.99
CA THR A 75 3.06 -6.88 -10.62
C THR A 75 2.30 -6.29 -9.43
N MET A 76 0.97 -6.24 -9.54
CA MET A 76 0.09 -5.78 -8.47
C MET A 76 -0.80 -6.94 -7.98
N TRP A 77 -1.21 -6.85 -6.71
CA TRP A 77 -2.15 -7.77 -6.10
C TRP A 77 -3.42 -7.02 -5.71
N PHE A 78 -4.56 -7.70 -5.77
CA PHE A 78 -5.84 -7.17 -5.32
C PHE A 78 -6.55 -8.20 -4.45
N SER A 79 -7.38 -7.73 -3.52
CA SER A 79 -8.24 -8.60 -2.74
C SER A 79 -9.43 -9.06 -3.58
N LYS A 80 -9.63 -10.37 -3.66
CA LYS A 80 -10.79 -10.95 -4.36
C LYS A 80 -11.95 -11.05 -3.38
N SER A 81 -13.14 -10.63 -3.79
CA SER A 81 -14.36 -10.75 -2.98
C SER A 81 -15.01 -12.13 -3.05
N LEU A 82 -14.53 -13.03 -3.92
CA LEU A 82 -15.05 -14.38 -4.03
C LEU A 82 -14.54 -15.19 -2.83
N PRO A 83 -15.43 -15.72 -1.98
CA PRO A 83 -15.01 -16.45 -0.82
C PRO A 83 -14.24 -17.72 -1.17
N GLN A 84 -13.17 -18.00 -0.43
CA GLN A 84 -12.38 -19.22 -0.58
C GLN A 84 -12.25 -19.95 0.75
N PHE A 85 -12.11 -21.27 0.66
CA PHE A 85 -11.83 -22.10 1.81
C PHE A 85 -10.34 -22.03 2.15
N SER A 86 -10.03 -21.80 3.42
CA SER A 86 -8.68 -21.92 3.97
C SER A 86 -8.69 -22.70 5.29
N PRO A 87 -7.57 -23.35 5.67
CA PRO A 87 -7.40 -23.87 7.02
C PRO A 87 -7.59 -22.75 8.06
N VAL A 88 -8.12 -23.10 9.24
CA VAL A 88 -8.17 -22.16 10.37
C VAL A 88 -6.74 -21.96 10.87
N PRO A 89 -6.30 -20.72 11.15
CA PRO A 89 -5.01 -20.47 11.79
C PRO A 89 -4.93 -21.13 13.16
N ASP A 90 -3.72 -21.50 13.60
CA ASP A 90 -3.49 -22.08 14.93
C ASP A 90 -3.95 -21.13 16.06
N GLU A 91 -3.76 -19.83 15.84
CA GLU A 91 -4.24 -18.77 16.72
C GLU A 91 -5.31 -17.96 16.00
N HIS A 92 -6.58 -18.16 16.38
CA HIS A 92 -7.67 -17.32 15.96
C HIS A 92 -8.35 -16.69 17.18
N PRO A 93 -8.61 -15.36 17.21
CA PRO A 93 -9.13 -14.68 18.41
C PRO A 93 -10.46 -15.22 18.98
N HIS A 94 -11.22 -15.96 18.16
CA HIS A 94 -12.57 -16.41 18.47
C HIS A 94 -12.86 -17.89 18.16
N TYR A 95 -11.92 -18.62 17.54
CA TYR A 95 -12.15 -20.00 17.11
C TYR A 95 -11.00 -20.89 17.57
N GLU A 96 -11.31 -22.09 18.03
CA GLU A 96 -10.34 -23.15 18.33
C GLU A 96 -10.76 -24.44 17.62
N ILE A 97 -9.78 -25.22 17.14
CA ILE A 97 -10.04 -26.55 16.60
C ILE A 97 -9.80 -27.58 17.69
N THR A 98 -10.81 -28.41 17.98
CA THR A 98 -10.64 -29.62 18.80
C THR A 98 -10.56 -30.87 17.92
N PHE A 99 -9.82 -31.89 18.38
CA PHE A 99 -9.58 -33.12 17.61
C PHE A 99 -10.89 -33.74 17.12
N GLY A 100 -11.04 -33.89 15.80
CA GLY A 100 -12.22 -34.46 15.15
C GLY A 100 -13.20 -33.46 14.53
N GLN A 101 -12.96 -32.15 14.65
CA GLN A 101 -13.77 -31.11 13.99
C GLN A 101 -13.05 -30.54 12.76
N VAL A 102 -13.75 -30.46 11.63
CA VAL A 102 -13.30 -29.72 10.44
C VAL A 102 -14.12 -28.44 10.37
N LEU A 103 -13.52 -27.33 10.83
CA LEU A 103 -14.09 -26.00 10.62
C LEU A 103 -13.49 -25.42 9.33
N VAL A 104 -14.34 -24.99 8.42
CA VAL A 104 -13.91 -24.34 7.19
C VAL A 104 -14.38 -22.89 7.23
N VAL A 105 -13.44 -21.95 7.20
CA VAL A 105 -13.73 -20.51 7.19
C VAL A 105 -13.78 -20.04 5.74
N PHE A 106 -14.81 -19.26 5.42
CA PHE A 106 -14.89 -18.49 4.18
C PHE A 106 -14.20 -17.15 4.42
N VAL A 107 -13.07 -16.92 3.74
CA VAL A 107 -12.36 -15.63 3.72
C VAL A 107 -12.80 -14.84 2.49
#